data_AF-A0A1V5AZ34-F1
#
_entry.id   AF-A0A1V5AZ34-F1
#
_cell.length_a   1.000
_cell.length_b   1.000
_cell.length_c   1.000
_cell.angle_alpha   90.00
_cell.angle_beta   90.00
_cell.angle_gamma   90.00
#
_symmetry.space_group_name_H-M   'P 1'
#
loop_
_entity.id
_entity.type
_entity.pdbx_description
1 polymer ?
#
loop_
_entity_poly.entity_id
_entity_poly.type
_entity_poly.pdbx_seq_one_letter_code
_entity_poly.pdbx_strand_id
1 'polypeptide(L)'
;MIREILIAILLLCFANATILPALGQNEQTGTTGALLKAPANESELASFVQSAASHARDVGKNEAIKDFMDRNGSWVRGDVYIFAHDFNGTALCLPFMPNEVGTDRSNIQNDKGVRINRDMRAIALNGSGYYEYDWNNPLTNQSEPKVSYVMKADDTWYLGAGIYKSELIQESDAEDGNMASFLLRLQADLQGQLYDLDAAVANSAFKLSTAGIKGENARDVLQNLTNASAHFVEATISSPEGKIVVAEPAAFKNAEGADISKTDSTIRLMQTKSPVFSQVFRLVEGYDAIVISYPVFSDSGQFMGGVGAIIKPEELIGSIAALLLNDTDYSVTVIQKNGLSLYDTDSSQIGKNLFEDPIYKPYPQLLALGRDVVAERSGTGSYVFLNGEHNGNVTKEVCWTTVGLHGNEWRLVAIRAY
;
A
#
# COMPACT_ATOMS: atom_id res chain seq x y z
N MET A 1 -52.27 -53.98 19.07
CA MET A 1 -51.55 -52.75 18.70
C MET A 1 -50.07 -53.04 18.86
N ILE A 2 -49.31 -53.70 17.98
CA ILE A 2 -49.19 -53.66 16.50
C ILE A 2 -49.01 -52.21 16.03
N ARG A 3 -47.90 -51.76 15.43
CA ARG A 3 -46.66 -52.41 14.97
C ARG A 3 -45.60 -51.34 14.65
N GLU A 4 -44.34 -51.77 14.65
CA GLU A 4 -43.16 -51.21 13.96
C GLU A 4 -43.34 -51.05 12.43
N ILE A 5 -42.39 -50.40 11.74
CA ILE A 5 -41.72 -50.78 10.45
C ILE A 5 -41.27 -49.51 9.70
N LEU A 6 -39.97 -49.26 9.43
CA LEU A 6 -39.05 -49.81 8.41
C LEU A 6 -39.32 -49.35 6.95
N ILE A 7 -38.31 -48.66 6.39
CA ILE A 7 -37.64 -48.85 5.07
C ILE A 7 -38.46 -49.44 3.89
N ALA A 8 -38.52 -48.72 2.75
CA ALA A 8 -38.36 -49.22 1.35
C ALA A 8 -38.57 -48.02 0.36
N ILE A 9 -37.60 -47.59 -0.46
CA ILE A 9 -37.07 -48.14 -1.73
C ILE A 9 -38.12 -48.22 -2.87
N LEU A 10 -37.99 -47.25 -3.80
CA LEU A 10 -38.01 -47.30 -5.28
C LEU A 10 -38.99 -48.23 -6.04
N LEU A 11 -39.72 -47.65 -7.02
CA LEU A 11 -39.90 -48.08 -8.44
C LEU A 11 -41.05 -47.25 -9.08
N LEU A 12 -40.79 -46.28 -9.97
CA LEU A 12 -40.70 -46.39 -11.45
C LEU A 12 -42.02 -46.75 -12.17
N CYS A 13 -42.63 -45.77 -12.87
CA CYS A 13 -42.82 -45.73 -14.33
C CYS A 13 -44.08 -44.96 -14.82
N PHE A 14 -43.80 -43.84 -15.50
CA PHE A 14 -44.34 -43.33 -16.79
C PHE A 14 -45.85 -43.26 -17.09
N ALA A 15 -46.34 -42.04 -17.33
CA ALA A 15 -46.78 -41.52 -18.64
C ALA A 15 -47.17 -40.01 -18.50
N ASN A 16 -46.29 -39.08 -18.88
CA ASN A 16 -46.26 -38.32 -20.14
C ASN A 16 -47.51 -37.49 -20.49
N ALA A 17 -47.42 -36.19 -20.21
CA ALA A 17 -47.83 -35.13 -21.13
C ALA A 17 -46.84 -33.95 -21.00
N THR A 18 -46.34 -33.53 -22.15
CA THR A 18 -45.16 -32.72 -22.42
C THR A 18 -45.37 -31.21 -22.23
N ILE A 19 -44.46 -30.54 -21.54
CA ILE A 19 -44.21 -29.10 -21.67
C ILE A 19 -42.69 -28.92 -21.83
N LEU A 20 -42.26 -28.41 -22.99
CA LEU A 20 -40.86 -28.05 -23.28
C LEU A 20 -40.42 -26.87 -22.39
N PRO A 21 -39.16 -26.85 -21.88
CA PRO A 21 -38.52 -25.63 -21.45
C PRO A 21 -37.88 -24.93 -22.67
N ALA A 22 -38.27 -23.67 -22.91
CA ALA A 22 -37.58 -22.81 -23.86
C ALA A 22 -36.27 -22.29 -23.25
N LEU A 23 -35.19 -22.50 -23.99
CA LEU A 23 -33.87 -21.89 -23.79
C LEU A 23 -33.96 -20.37 -23.98
N GLY A 24 -33.29 -19.61 -23.12
CA GLY A 24 -32.87 -18.25 -23.47
C GLY A 24 -32.85 -17.23 -22.33
N GLN A 25 -31.62 -16.83 -22.00
CA GLN A 25 -31.19 -15.53 -21.46
C GLN A 25 -31.02 -15.38 -19.94
N ASN A 26 -29.72 -15.29 -19.61
CA ASN A 26 -29.09 -14.64 -18.47
C ASN A 26 -29.95 -13.59 -17.74
N GLU A 27 -30.16 -13.82 -16.45
CA GLU A 27 -30.24 -12.74 -15.47
C GLU A 27 -29.07 -12.89 -14.48
N GLN A 28 -27.90 -12.43 -14.93
CA GLN A 28 -26.94 -11.83 -14.02
C GLN A 28 -27.56 -10.52 -13.53
N THR A 29 -28.14 -10.54 -12.34
CA THR A 29 -28.58 -9.32 -11.66
C THR A 29 -27.35 -8.53 -11.23
N GLY A 30 -26.94 -7.62 -12.11
CA GLY A 30 -26.38 -6.29 -11.87
C GLY A 30 -25.56 -6.07 -10.60
N THR A 31 -24.27 -6.39 -10.67
CA THR A 31 -23.25 -5.55 -10.03
C THR A 31 -23.26 -4.21 -10.77
N THR A 32 -23.90 -3.19 -10.19
CA THR A 32 -23.57 -1.80 -10.50
C THR A 32 -22.07 -1.62 -10.31
N GLY A 33 -21.36 -1.46 -11.43
CA GLY A 33 -19.91 -1.30 -11.48
C GLY A 33 -19.49 -0.13 -10.61
N ALA A 34 -18.74 -0.40 -9.55
CA ALA A 34 -17.84 0.59 -9.02
C ALA A 34 -16.94 1.02 -10.17
N LEU A 35 -17.04 2.28 -10.60
CA LEU A 35 -16.10 2.87 -11.56
C LEU A 35 -14.69 2.55 -11.08
N LEU A 36 -13.92 1.81 -11.88
CA LEU A 36 -12.53 1.53 -11.54
C LEU A 36 -11.80 2.86 -11.38
N LYS A 37 -11.26 3.11 -10.19
CA LYS A 37 -10.61 4.39 -9.87
C LYS A 37 -9.41 4.60 -10.80
N ALA A 38 -9.33 5.78 -11.39
CA ALA A 38 -8.18 6.21 -12.19
C ALA A 38 -6.94 6.32 -11.29
N PRO A 39 -5.75 5.96 -11.79
CA PRO A 39 -4.49 6.26 -11.11
C PRO A 39 -4.40 7.74 -10.73
N ALA A 40 -4.04 8.03 -9.48
CA ALA A 40 -3.96 9.40 -8.96
C ALA A 40 -2.52 9.91 -8.75
N ASN A 41 -1.52 9.03 -8.88
CA ASN A 41 -0.11 9.36 -8.68
C ASN A 41 0.78 8.47 -9.57
N GLU A 42 2.07 8.80 -9.61
CA GLU A 42 3.07 8.10 -10.45
C GLU A 42 3.20 6.61 -10.14
N SER A 43 3.14 6.20 -8.86
CA SER A 43 3.26 4.79 -8.46
C SER A 43 2.05 3.95 -8.92
N GLU A 44 0.84 4.49 -8.74
CA GLU A 44 -0.39 3.88 -9.26
C GLU A 44 -0.39 3.85 -10.79
N LEU A 45 0.14 4.89 -11.43
CA LEU A 45 0.27 4.96 -12.88
C LEU A 45 1.22 3.88 -13.41
N ALA A 46 2.40 3.73 -12.80
CA ALA A 46 3.35 2.68 -13.17
C ALA A 46 2.74 1.28 -12.98
N SER A 47 2.03 1.05 -11.88
CA SER A 47 1.34 -0.22 -11.60
C SER A 47 0.23 -0.52 -12.62
N PHE A 48 -0.52 0.51 -13.03
CA PHE A 48 -1.55 0.39 -14.06
C PHE A 48 -0.97 0.01 -15.42
N VAL A 49 0.14 0.64 -15.82
CA VAL A 49 0.84 0.33 -17.07
C VAL A 49 1.49 -1.07 -17.03
N GLN A 50 2.09 -1.46 -15.91
CA GLN A 50 2.63 -2.81 -15.73
C GLN A 50 1.54 -3.90 -15.80
N SER A 51 0.34 -3.60 -15.30
CA SER A 51 -0.82 -4.47 -15.44
C SER A 51 -1.26 -4.60 -16.89
N ALA A 52 -1.24 -3.51 -17.66
CA ALA A 52 -1.53 -3.53 -19.10
C ALA A 52 -0.49 -4.34 -19.89
N ALA A 53 0.80 -4.22 -19.55
CA ALA A 53 1.86 -5.03 -20.15
C ALA A 53 1.71 -6.53 -19.84
N SER A 54 1.33 -6.86 -18.60
CA SER A 54 1.03 -8.25 -18.22
C SER A 54 -0.19 -8.78 -18.97
N HIS A 55 -1.28 -8.02 -19.03
CA HIS A 55 -2.47 -8.38 -19.81
C HIS A 55 -2.13 -8.63 -21.28
N ALA A 56 -1.33 -7.76 -21.89
CA ALA A 56 -0.89 -7.91 -23.27
C ALA A 56 -0.05 -9.17 -23.51
N ARG A 57 0.71 -9.62 -22.51
CA ARG A 57 1.44 -10.89 -22.54
C ARG A 57 0.49 -12.09 -22.48
N ASP A 58 -0.57 -12.00 -21.69
CA ASP A 58 -1.50 -13.11 -21.45
C ASP A 58 -2.47 -13.32 -22.60
N VAL A 59 -3.05 -12.24 -23.14
CA VAL A 59 -4.07 -12.34 -24.22
C VAL A 59 -3.48 -12.13 -25.62
N GLY A 60 -2.23 -11.68 -25.70
CA GLY A 60 -1.56 -11.34 -26.95
C GLY A 60 -1.92 -9.95 -27.49
N LYS A 61 -1.00 -9.39 -28.28
CA LYS A 61 -1.04 -8.01 -28.79
C LYS A 61 -2.38 -7.59 -29.40
N ASN A 62 -2.95 -8.41 -30.30
CA ASN A 62 -4.16 -8.03 -31.03
C ASN A 62 -5.39 -7.94 -30.13
N GLU A 63 -5.51 -8.83 -29.14
CA GLU A 63 -6.65 -8.79 -28.21
C GLU A 63 -6.48 -7.67 -27.19
N ALA A 64 -5.27 -7.50 -26.67
CA ALA A 64 -4.95 -6.41 -25.75
C ALA A 64 -5.21 -5.03 -26.36
N ILE A 65 -4.85 -4.82 -27.64
CA ILE A 65 -5.16 -3.57 -28.34
C ILE A 65 -6.68 -3.33 -28.41
N LYS A 66 -7.50 -4.36 -28.66
CA LYS A 66 -8.97 -4.20 -28.65
C LYS A 66 -9.47 -3.81 -27.26
N ASP A 67 -8.97 -4.47 -26.22
CA ASP A 67 -9.35 -4.19 -24.83
C ASP A 67 -8.95 -2.77 -24.41
N PHE A 68 -7.79 -2.30 -24.85
CA PHE A 68 -7.31 -0.94 -24.57
C PHE A 68 -8.06 0.13 -25.36
N MET A 69 -8.63 -0.22 -26.51
CA MET A 69 -9.44 0.68 -27.34
C MET A 69 -10.89 0.83 -26.84
N ASP A 70 -11.38 -0.08 -25.99
CA ASP A 70 -12.71 0.03 -25.41
C ASP A 70 -12.77 1.13 -24.35
N ARG A 71 -13.41 2.26 -24.71
CA ARG A 71 -13.60 3.42 -23.81
C ARG A 71 -14.48 3.12 -22.60
N ASN A 72 -15.26 2.05 -22.62
CA ASN A 72 -16.07 1.59 -21.49
C ASN A 72 -15.41 0.42 -20.75
N GLY A 73 -14.24 -0.02 -21.20
CA GLY A 73 -13.48 -1.12 -20.63
C GLY A 73 -12.60 -0.72 -19.45
N SER A 74 -11.93 -1.70 -18.85
CA SER A 74 -11.14 -1.50 -17.61
C SER A 74 -9.85 -0.67 -17.77
N TRP A 75 -9.47 -0.40 -19.02
CA TRP A 75 -8.22 0.25 -19.43
C TRP A 75 -8.38 1.73 -19.79
N VAL A 76 -9.61 2.24 -19.68
CA VAL A 76 -9.94 3.67 -19.78
C VAL A 76 -10.69 4.06 -18.51
N ARG A 77 -10.09 4.95 -17.71
CA ARG A 77 -10.62 5.40 -16.41
C ARG A 77 -10.58 6.92 -16.36
N GLY A 78 -11.70 7.55 -16.73
CA GLY A 78 -11.75 9.00 -16.90
C GLY A 78 -10.81 9.47 -18.01
N ASP A 79 -9.86 10.34 -17.67
CA ASP A 79 -8.82 10.88 -18.54
C ASP A 79 -7.53 10.05 -18.57
N VAL A 80 -7.44 8.97 -17.76
CA VAL A 80 -6.33 8.02 -17.76
C VAL A 80 -6.66 6.82 -18.63
N TYR A 81 -5.85 6.57 -19.65
CA TYR A 81 -6.07 5.52 -20.64
C TYR A 81 -4.75 4.93 -21.14
N ILE A 82 -4.78 3.66 -21.55
CA ILE A 82 -3.65 3.04 -22.24
C ILE A 82 -3.51 3.60 -23.65
N PHE A 83 -2.29 3.99 -24.01
CA PHE A 83 -1.88 4.26 -25.38
C PHE A 83 -0.72 3.33 -25.77
N ALA A 84 -0.57 3.05 -27.06
CA ALA A 84 0.49 2.18 -27.53
C ALA A 84 0.97 2.51 -28.95
N HIS A 85 2.26 2.29 -29.19
CA HIS A 85 2.89 2.46 -30.50
C HIS A 85 3.88 1.33 -30.78
N ASP A 86 4.10 1.01 -32.05
CA ASP A 86 5.23 0.18 -32.44
C ASP A 86 6.56 0.97 -32.38
N PHE A 87 7.69 0.26 -32.43
CA PHE A 87 9.01 0.92 -32.45
C PHE A 87 9.37 1.58 -33.79
N ASN A 88 8.52 1.51 -34.81
CA ASN A 88 8.66 2.27 -36.06
C ASN A 88 7.94 3.62 -35.98
N GLY A 89 7.09 3.84 -34.97
CA GLY A 89 6.34 5.08 -34.77
C GLY A 89 4.86 5.00 -35.10
N THR A 90 4.36 3.83 -35.53
CA THR A 90 2.96 3.62 -35.85
C THR A 90 2.12 3.57 -34.59
N ALA A 91 1.03 4.32 -34.53
CA ALA A 91 0.06 4.22 -33.44
C ALA A 91 -0.72 2.90 -33.50
N LEU A 92 -0.73 2.17 -32.38
CA LEU A 92 -1.43 0.90 -32.24
C LEU A 92 -2.71 1.04 -31.42
N CYS A 93 -2.71 1.91 -30.41
CA CYS A 93 -3.85 2.13 -29.52
C CYS A 93 -3.92 3.61 -29.10
N LEU A 94 -5.03 4.25 -29.42
CA LEU A 94 -5.38 5.63 -29.05
C LEU A 94 -6.91 5.75 -28.85
N PRO A 95 -7.46 5.37 -27.69
CA PRO A 95 -8.92 5.24 -27.50
C PRO A 95 -9.70 6.55 -27.70
N PHE A 96 -9.06 7.70 -27.47
CA PHE A 96 -9.65 9.03 -27.70
C PHE A 96 -9.27 9.65 -29.05
N MET A 97 -8.41 9.02 -29.84
CA MET A 97 -8.04 9.43 -31.20
C MET A 97 -8.04 8.22 -32.16
N PRO A 98 -9.18 7.53 -32.32
CA PRO A 98 -9.23 6.27 -33.09
C PRO A 98 -8.84 6.44 -34.56
N ASN A 99 -9.08 7.61 -35.15
CA ASN A 99 -8.71 7.92 -36.54
C ASN A 99 -7.19 7.99 -36.76
N GLU A 100 -6.41 8.09 -35.68
CA GLU A 100 -4.94 8.15 -35.72
C GLU A 100 -4.30 6.76 -35.58
N VAL A 101 -5.08 5.73 -35.27
CA VAL A 101 -4.57 4.36 -35.21
C VAL A 101 -4.14 3.91 -36.61
N GLY A 102 -2.93 3.37 -36.73
CA GLY A 102 -2.32 2.95 -37.99
C GLY A 102 -1.53 4.03 -38.73
N THR A 103 -1.45 5.26 -38.22
CA THR A 103 -0.63 6.33 -38.80
C THR A 103 0.75 6.41 -38.13
N ASP A 104 1.77 6.88 -38.87
CA ASP A 104 3.08 7.19 -38.30
C ASP A 104 3.02 8.51 -37.52
N ARG A 105 3.33 8.43 -36.23
CA ARG A 105 3.33 9.56 -35.29
C ARG A 105 4.72 9.91 -34.76
N SER A 106 5.80 9.40 -35.36
CA SER A 106 7.18 9.64 -34.94
C SER A 106 7.64 11.09 -35.10
N ASN A 107 7.06 11.81 -36.06
CA ASN A 107 7.41 13.20 -36.40
C ASN A 107 6.44 14.24 -35.82
N ILE A 108 5.47 13.84 -35.01
CA ILE A 108 4.55 14.78 -34.37
C ILE A 108 5.34 15.66 -33.41
N GLN A 109 5.12 16.96 -33.53
CA GLN A 109 5.68 17.99 -32.67
C GLN A 109 4.54 18.66 -31.91
N ASN A 110 4.76 18.97 -30.64
CA ASN A 110 3.92 19.96 -29.96
C ASN A 110 4.27 21.38 -30.45
N ASP A 111 3.53 22.39 -29.97
CA ASP A 111 3.74 23.80 -30.32
C ASP A 111 5.13 24.35 -29.98
N LYS A 112 5.92 23.59 -29.19
CA LYS A 112 7.31 23.88 -28.80
C LYS A 112 8.34 23.09 -29.63
N GLY A 113 7.93 22.34 -30.67
CA GLY A 113 8.82 21.57 -31.54
C GLY A 113 9.28 20.22 -30.96
N VAL A 114 8.77 19.79 -29.80
CA VAL A 114 9.20 18.57 -29.09
C VAL A 114 8.52 17.33 -29.68
N ARG A 115 9.33 16.30 -29.97
CA ARG A 115 8.87 15.02 -30.55
C ARG A 115 8.55 14.01 -29.45
N ILE A 116 7.40 14.20 -28.81
CA ILE A 116 6.91 13.42 -27.67
C ILE A 116 7.06 11.90 -27.88
N ASN A 117 6.57 11.38 -29.00
CA ASN A 117 6.61 9.94 -29.29
C ASN A 117 8.02 9.39 -29.50
N ARG A 118 8.97 10.22 -29.98
CA ARG A 118 10.36 9.81 -30.16
C ARG A 118 11.06 9.64 -28.81
N ASP A 119 10.79 10.55 -27.88
CA ASP A 119 11.42 10.55 -26.56
C ASP A 119 10.84 9.42 -25.69
N MET A 120 9.51 9.22 -25.70
CA MET A 120 8.86 8.07 -25.06
C MET A 120 9.35 6.73 -25.62
N ARG A 121 9.55 6.63 -26.95
CA ARG A 121 10.14 5.45 -27.58
C ARG A 121 11.54 5.16 -27.02
N ALA A 122 12.38 6.19 -26.85
CA ALA A 122 13.72 6.03 -26.30
C ALA A 122 13.69 5.52 -24.85
N ILE A 123 12.77 6.03 -24.03
CA ILE A 123 12.55 5.57 -22.66
C ILE A 123 12.13 4.09 -22.64
N ALA A 124 11.13 3.72 -23.46
CA ALA A 124 10.67 2.34 -23.54
C ALA A 124 11.75 1.37 -24.04
N LEU A 125 12.60 1.79 -24.99
CA LEU A 125 13.74 0.99 -25.44
C LEU A 125 14.76 0.74 -24.32
N ASN A 126 14.85 1.64 -23.34
CA ASN A 126 15.68 1.48 -22.15
C ASN A 126 14.96 0.77 -20.98
N GLY A 127 13.83 0.12 -21.25
CA GLY A 127 13.02 -0.62 -20.29
C GLY A 127 11.69 0.08 -19.99
N SER A 128 11.75 1.11 -19.14
CA SER A 128 10.58 1.88 -18.73
C SER A 128 10.98 3.21 -18.07
N GLY A 129 10.05 4.14 -17.96
CA GLY A 129 10.27 5.39 -17.23
C GLY A 129 9.15 6.41 -17.42
N TYR A 130 9.30 7.54 -16.72
CA TYR A 130 8.38 8.66 -16.78
C TYR A 130 8.80 9.68 -17.85
N TYR A 131 7.82 10.36 -18.43
CA TYR A 131 8.02 11.46 -19.36
C TYR A 131 6.95 12.54 -19.15
N GLU A 132 7.40 13.79 -19.03
CA GLU A 132 6.54 14.95 -18.83
C GLU A 132 6.42 15.79 -20.09
N TYR A 133 5.20 16.23 -20.41
CA TYR A 133 4.88 16.97 -21.63
C TYR A 133 3.49 17.60 -21.56
N ASP A 134 3.24 18.62 -22.36
CA ASP A 134 1.90 19.17 -22.53
C ASP A 134 1.11 18.32 -23.54
N TRP A 135 -0.16 17.99 -23.22
CA TRP A 135 -1.02 17.21 -24.09
C TRP A 135 -2.49 17.64 -23.98
N ASN A 136 -3.23 17.50 -25.09
CA ASN A 136 -4.66 17.78 -25.07
C ASN A 136 -5.40 16.77 -24.18
N ASN A 137 -6.09 17.25 -23.14
CA ASN A 137 -6.94 16.43 -22.29
C ASN A 137 -8.23 16.07 -23.04
N PRO A 138 -8.55 14.78 -23.25
CA PRO A 138 -9.70 14.39 -24.06
C PRO A 138 -11.05 14.74 -23.42
N LEU A 139 -11.08 15.05 -22.12
CA LEU A 139 -12.30 15.42 -21.41
C LEU A 139 -12.53 16.93 -21.38
N THR A 140 -11.47 17.74 -21.26
CA THR A 140 -11.57 19.21 -21.22
C THR A 140 -11.31 19.86 -22.57
N ASN A 141 -10.64 19.14 -23.48
CA ASN A 141 -10.12 19.61 -24.76
C ASN A 141 -9.18 20.83 -24.62
N GLN A 142 -8.45 20.89 -23.50
CA GLN A 142 -7.39 21.86 -23.23
C GLN A 142 -6.02 21.20 -23.24
N SER A 143 -4.99 21.92 -23.68
CA SER A 143 -3.61 21.47 -23.56
C SER A 143 -3.17 21.64 -22.11
N GLU A 144 -2.94 20.53 -21.41
CA GLU A 144 -2.61 20.50 -19.98
C GLU A 144 -1.28 19.75 -19.76
N PRO A 145 -0.49 20.09 -18.73
CA PRO A 145 0.72 19.34 -18.41
C PRO A 145 0.37 17.90 -18.03
N LYS A 146 1.13 16.93 -18.51
CA LYS A 146 0.88 15.51 -18.34
C LYS A 146 2.16 14.77 -17.99
N VAL A 147 2.09 13.84 -17.04
CA VAL A 147 3.15 12.85 -16.80
C VAL A 147 2.66 11.48 -17.26
N SER A 148 3.45 10.83 -18.11
CA SER A 148 3.17 9.48 -18.59
C SER A 148 4.26 8.52 -18.13
N TYR A 149 3.87 7.31 -17.74
CA TYR A 149 4.78 6.18 -17.57
C TYR A 149 4.68 5.31 -18.82
N VAL A 150 5.83 5.02 -19.44
CA VAL A 150 5.92 4.17 -20.63
C VAL A 150 6.83 2.99 -20.37
N MET A 151 6.50 1.83 -20.94
CA MET A 151 7.33 0.65 -20.87
C MET A 151 7.25 -0.21 -22.12
N LYS A 152 8.32 -0.98 -22.34
CA LYS A 152 8.34 -2.01 -23.38
C LYS A 152 7.29 -3.09 -23.09
N ALA A 153 6.42 -3.35 -24.07
CA ALA A 153 5.46 -4.46 -24.00
C ALA A 153 6.13 -5.76 -24.48
N ASP A 154 6.78 -5.70 -25.65
CA ASP A 154 7.71 -6.71 -26.18
C ASP A 154 8.72 -6.06 -27.14
N ASP A 155 9.44 -6.84 -27.95
CA ASP A 155 10.45 -6.33 -28.90
C ASP A 155 9.88 -5.52 -30.09
N THR A 156 8.57 -5.50 -30.27
CA THR A 156 7.89 -4.87 -31.42
C THR A 156 7.14 -3.60 -31.07
N TRP A 157 6.79 -3.37 -29.80
CA TRP A 157 5.96 -2.23 -29.37
C TRP A 157 6.10 -1.89 -27.89
N TYR A 158 5.65 -0.69 -27.56
CA TYR A 158 5.58 -0.17 -26.19
C TYR A 158 4.19 0.37 -25.90
N LEU A 159 3.86 0.44 -24.62
CA LEU A 159 2.60 0.99 -24.13
C LEU A 159 2.86 1.92 -22.94
N GLY A 160 1.86 2.75 -22.63
CA GLY A 160 1.91 3.66 -21.50
C GLY A 160 0.54 4.21 -21.16
N ALA A 161 0.50 4.96 -20.07
CA ALA A 161 -0.63 5.78 -19.68
C ALA A 161 -0.07 7.05 -19.03
N GLY A 162 -0.91 8.07 -18.90
CA GLY A 162 -0.53 9.28 -18.18
C GLY A 162 -1.68 9.91 -17.42
N ILE A 163 -1.30 10.68 -16.41
CA ILE A 163 -2.19 11.51 -15.58
C ILE A 163 -1.92 12.98 -15.92
N TYR A 164 -2.98 13.77 -16.05
CA TYR A 164 -2.86 15.21 -16.25
C TYR A 164 -2.57 15.87 -14.89
N LYS A 165 -1.60 16.78 -14.89
CA LYS A 165 -1.35 17.68 -13.77
C LYS A 165 -2.36 18.81 -13.91
N SER A 166 -3.41 18.82 -13.11
CA SER A 166 -4.43 19.88 -13.18
C SER A 166 -3.81 21.26 -12.91
N GLU A 167 -4.18 22.28 -13.70
CA GLU A 167 -3.86 23.71 -13.48
C GLU A 167 -4.51 24.32 -12.21
N LEU A 168 -4.80 23.51 -11.19
CA LEU A 168 -4.96 23.98 -9.80
C LEU A 168 -3.61 24.12 -9.08
N ILE A 169 -2.50 24.00 -9.81
CA ILE A 169 -1.17 24.43 -9.38
C ILE A 169 -0.72 25.51 -10.36
N GLN A 170 -1.38 26.68 -10.32
CA GLN A 170 -0.63 27.91 -10.64
C GLN A 170 0.26 28.17 -9.44
N GLU A 171 1.57 28.14 -9.68
CA GLU A 171 2.57 28.75 -8.82
C GLU A 171 2.21 30.23 -8.61
N SER A 172 1.43 30.51 -7.58
CA SER A 172 1.31 31.83 -6.98
C SER A 172 1.79 31.71 -5.55
N ASP A 173 2.99 32.23 -5.33
CA ASP A 173 3.60 32.64 -4.07
C ASP A 173 2.91 32.19 -2.76
N ALA A 174 3.67 31.40 -1.99
CA ALA A 174 3.58 31.22 -0.53
C ALA A 174 2.44 30.34 0.06
N GLU A 175 2.92 29.30 0.74
CA GLU A 175 2.36 28.61 1.92
C GLU A 175 1.27 27.54 1.78
N ASP A 176 0.31 27.53 0.83
CA ASP A 176 -0.85 26.60 0.95
C ASP A 176 -0.95 25.41 -0.03
N GLY A 177 -0.06 25.27 -1.01
CA GLY A 177 0.02 24.09 -1.92
C GLY A 177 0.74 22.85 -1.32
N ASN A 178 0.85 22.79 0.02
CA ASN A 178 2.08 22.37 0.70
C ASN A 178 1.88 21.08 1.56
N MET A 179 0.69 20.83 2.14
CA MET A 179 0.53 19.78 3.17
C MET A 179 0.37 18.37 2.62
N ALA A 180 -0.36 18.20 1.51
CA ALA A 180 -0.55 16.90 0.87
C ALA A 180 0.77 16.38 0.27
N SER A 181 1.55 17.26 -0.36
CA SER A 181 2.88 16.93 -0.92
C SER A 181 3.87 16.54 0.18
N PHE A 182 3.90 17.30 1.27
CA PHE A 182 4.64 16.95 2.48
C PHE A 182 4.23 15.56 3.01
N LEU A 183 2.92 15.32 3.13
CA LEU A 183 2.40 14.06 3.64
C LEU A 183 2.73 12.86 2.73
N LEU A 184 2.67 13.03 1.42
CA LEU A 184 3.06 11.99 0.46
C LEU A 184 4.56 11.67 0.53
N ARG A 185 5.41 12.68 0.76
CA ARG A 185 6.84 12.48 0.99
C ARG A 185 7.10 11.68 2.26
N LEU A 186 6.46 12.08 3.37
CA LEU A 186 6.53 11.36 4.64
C LEU A 186 6.02 9.91 4.50
N GLN A 187 4.92 9.70 3.77
CA GLN A 187 4.38 8.37 3.50
C GLN A 187 5.40 7.52 2.72
N ALA A 188 5.99 8.06 1.66
CA ALA A 188 6.97 7.34 0.84
C ALA A 188 8.21 6.96 1.65
N ASP A 189 8.77 7.91 2.41
CA ASP A 189 9.98 7.70 3.20
C ASP A 189 9.72 6.69 4.34
N LEU A 190 8.61 6.80 5.06
CA LEU A 190 8.24 5.85 6.13
C LEU A 190 7.88 4.46 5.58
N GLN A 191 7.14 4.39 4.47
CA GLN A 191 6.79 3.11 3.85
C GLN A 191 8.04 2.40 3.30
N GLY A 192 8.97 3.15 2.70
CA GLY A 192 10.26 2.64 2.25
C GLY A 192 11.07 2.08 3.42
N GLN A 193 11.19 2.83 4.52
CA GLN A 193 11.90 2.36 5.71
C GLN A 193 11.25 1.11 6.32
N LEU A 194 9.91 1.01 6.34
CA LEU A 194 9.21 -0.21 6.78
C LEU A 194 9.54 -1.41 5.88
N TYR A 195 9.62 -1.24 4.56
CA TYR A 195 10.01 -2.32 3.64
C TYR A 195 11.46 -2.75 3.81
N ASP A 196 12.37 -1.83 4.08
CA ASP A 196 13.78 -2.16 4.36
C ASP A 196 13.93 -2.97 5.65
N LEU A 197 13.22 -2.57 6.71
CA LEU A 197 13.17 -3.32 7.96
C LEU A 197 12.55 -4.71 7.75
N ASP A 198 11.46 -4.79 6.99
CA ASP A 198 10.81 -6.06 6.66
C ASP A 198 11.74 -7.03 5.93
N ALA A 199 12.43 -6.54 4.89
CA ALA A 199 13.39 -7.31 4.11
C ALA A 199 14.56 -7.82 4.97
N ALA A 200 15.03 -7.03 5.94
CA ALA A 200 16.09 -7.44 6.86
C ALA A 200 15.65 -8.62 7.75
N VAL A 201 14.42 -8.59 8.28
CA VAL A 201 13.86 -9.70 9.08
C VAL A 201 13.64 -10.94 8.22
N ALA A 202 13.10 -10.78 7.01
CA ALA A 202 12.91 -11.87 6.05
C ALA A 202 14.22 -12.58 5.68
N ASN A 203 15.28 -11.81 5.38
CA ASN A 203 16.61 -12.35 5.08
C ASN A 203 17.20 -13.10 6.29
N SER A 204 16.96 -12.59 7.50
CA SER A 204 17.41 -13.26 8.73
C SER A 204 16.67 -14.58 8.93
N ALA A 205 15.36 -14.63 8.66
CA ALA A 205 14.59 -15.87 8.69
C ALA A 205 15.13 -16.91 7.70
N PHE A 206 15.50 -16.48 6.49
CA PHE A 206 16.14 -17.33 5.49
C PHE A 206 17.50 -17.86 5.96
N LYS A 207 18.36 -17.02 6.54
CA LYS A 207 19.66 -17.45 7.08
C LYS A 207 19.50 -18.46 8.23
N LEU A 208 18.46 -18.32 9.05
CA LEU A 208 18.16 -19.26 10.13
C LEU A 208 17.72 -20.65 9.64
N SER A 209 17.33 -20.80 8.37
CA SER A 209 17.04 -22.12 7.76
C SER A 209 18.21 -23.09 7.88
N THR A 210 19.43 -22.58 7.68
CA THR A 210 20.66 -23.35 7.72
C THR A 210 21.38 -23.23 9.06
N ALA A 211 21.40 -22.03 9.66
CA ALA A 211 22.06 -21.77 10.94
C ALA A 211 21.35 -22.47 12.12
N GLY A 212 20.05 -22.76 11.96
CA GLY A 212 19.18 -23.21 13.04
C GLY A 212 18.75 -22.06 13.95
N ILE A 213 17.89 -22.38 14.92
CA ILE A 213 17.25 -21.39 15.82
C ILE A 213 17.93 -21.25 17.19
N LYS A 214 19.07 -21.92 17.42
CA LYS A 214 19.78 -21.97 18.71
C LYS A 214 21.29 -21.95 18.49
N GLY A 215 22.03 -21.61 19.53
CA GLY A 215 23.51 -21.62 19.53
C GLY A 215 24.11 -20.37 18.88
N GLU A 216 25.44 -20.36 18.75
CA GLU A 216 26.20 -19.17 18.32
C GLU A 216 25.85 -18.72 16.90
N ASN A 217 25.66 -19.64 15.95
CA ASN A 217 25.29 -19.27 14.58
C ASN A 217 23.94 -18.50 14.51
N ALA A 218 22.97 -18.90 15.33
CA ALA A 218 21.67 -18.22 15.41
C ALA A 218 21.83 -16.82 16.04
N ARG A 219 22.71 -16.71 17.04
CA ARG A 219 23.07 -15.46 17.70
C ARG A 219 23.76 -14.48 16.74
N ASP A 220 24.70 -14.96 15.94
CA ASP A 220 25.37 -14.17 14.90
C ASP A 220 24.36 -13.62 13.87
N VAL A 221 23.34 -14.40 13.50
CA VAL A 221 22.28 -13.92 12.61
C VAL A 221 21.49 -12.77 13.26
N LEU A 222 21.11 -12.89 14.54
CA LEU A 222 20.39 -11.81 15.23
C LEU A 222 21.24 -10.56 15.45
N GLN A 223 22.52 -10.70 15.78
CA GLN A 223 23.42 -9.56 15.90
C GLN A 223 23.57 -8.81 14.58
N ASN A 224 23.68 -9.54 13.48
CA ASN A 224 23.67 -8.93 12.15
C ASN A 224 22.35 -8.24 11.83
N LEU A 225 21.21 -8.80 12.27
CA LEU A 225 19.90 -8.17 12.12
C LEU A 225 19.80 -6.87 12.92
N THR A 226 20.16 -6.88 14.21
CA THR A 226 20.14 -5.65 15.04
C THR A 226 21.11 -4.59 14.53
N ASN A 227 22.21 -4.99 13.90
CA ASN A 227 23.16 -4.05 13.28
C ASN A 227 22.73 -3.56 11.87
N ALA A 228 21.71 -4.19 11.26
CA ALA A 228 21.25 -3.82 9.92
C ALA A 228 20.50 -2.49 9.90
N SER A 229 19.95 -2.05 11.04
CA SER A 229 19.28 -0.76 11.18
C SER A 229 19.35 -0.26 12.61
N ALA A 230 19.58 1.04 12.78
CA ALA A 230 19.50 1.70 14.08
C ALA A 230 18.08 1.67 14.69
N HIS A 231 17.06 1.32 13.91
CA HIS A 231 15.67 1.20 14.39
C HIS A 231 15.35 -0.14 15.04
N PHE A 232 16.24 -1.14 14.92
CA PHE A 232 16.09 -2.39 15.65
C PHE A 232 16.70 -2.28 17.04
N VAL A 233 15.82 -2.25 18.05
CA VAL A 233 16.23 -2.20 19.46
C VAL A 233 16.70 -3.57 19.92
N GLU A 234 16.03 -4.61 19.44
CA GLU A 234 16.20 -5.99 19.86
C GLU A 234 15.75 -6.92 18.72
N ALA A 235 16.32 -8.12 18.66
CA ALA A 235 15.81 -9.22 17.86
C ALA A 235 15.76 -10.51 18.69
N THR A 236 14.75 -11.33 18.45
CA THR A 236 14.52 -12.59 19.14
C THR A 236 14.27 -13.73 18.17
N ILE A 237 14.58 -14.94 18.59
CA ILE A 237 14.11 -16.18 17.96
C ILE A 237 13.20 -16.88 18.95
N SER A 238 12.05 -17.33 18.48
CA SER A 238 11.08 -18.10 19.23
C SER A 238 10.99 -19.54 18.73
N SER A 239 10.78 -20.50 19.64
CA SER A 239 10.51 -21.90 19.30
C SER A 239 9.09 -22.08 18.73
N PRO A 240 8.76 -23.26 18.15
CA PRO A 240 7.40 -23.53 17.66
C PRO A 240 6.32 -23.45 18.75
N GLU A 241 6.70 -23.59 20.02
CA GLU A 241 5.81 -23.45 21.18
C GLU A 241 5.68 -21.99 21.66
N GLY A 242 6.32 -21.03 21.00
CA GLY A 242 6.26 -19.61 21.36
C GLY A 242 7.13 -19.24 22.55
N LYS A 243 8.26 -19.93 22.77
CA LYS A 243 9.25 -19.53 23.78
C LYS A 243 10.45 -18.85 23.14
N ILE A 244 10.92 -17.74 23.71
CA ILE A 244 12.15 -17.09 23.26
C ILE A 244 13.34 -18.02 23.54
N VAL A 245 14.14 -18.33 22.52
CA VAL A 245 15.31 -19.22 22.60
C VAL A 245 16.63 -18.50 22.42
N VAL A 246 16.64 -17.36 21.73
CA VAL A 246 17.79 -16.47 21.57
C VAL A 246 17.27 -15.03 21.57
N ALA A 247 17.92 -14.15 22.31
CA ALA A 247 17.66 -12.70 22.28
C ALA A 247 18.97 -11.93 22.10
N GLU A 248 18.96 -10.92 21.24
CA GLU A 248 20.07 -10.02 20.97
C GLU A 248 19.58 -8.56 20.86
N PRO A 249 20.39 -7.56 21.26
CA PRO A 249 21.74 -7.68 21.84
C PRO A 249 21.75 -8.38 23.22
N ALA A 250 22.93 -8.84 23.66
CA ALA A 250 23.11 -9.58 24.93
C ALA A 250 22.48 -8.91 26.18
N ALA A 251 22.21 -7.61 26.15
CA ALA A 251 21.47 -6.90 27.19
C ALA A 251 20.05 -7.46 27.42
N PHE A 252 19.43 -8.06 26.40
CA PHE A 252 18.09 -8.65 26.44
C PHE A 252 18.08 -10.16 26.71
N LYS A 253 19.23 -10.76 27.03
CA LYS A 253 19.34 -12.19 27.29
C LYS A 253 18.40 -12.71 28.39
N ASN A 254 17.96 -11.84 29.31
CA ASN A 254 16.99 -12.19 30.35
C ASN A 254 15.60 -12.57 29.79
N ALA A 255 15.30 -12.23 28.53
CA ALA A 255 14.08 -12.64 27.84
C ALA A 255 14.12 -14.12 27.40
N GLU A 256 15.31 -14.73 27.28
CA GLU A 256 15.44 -16.13 26.88
C GLU A 256 14.71 -17.05 27.88
N GLY A 257 13.82 -17.89 27.36
CA GLY A 257 12.95 -18.78 28.13
C GLY A 257 11.56 -18.22 28.41
N ALA A 258 11.31 -16.92 28.19
CA ALA A 258 9.98 -16.33 28.34
C ALA A 258 8.98 -16.96 27.36
N ASP A 259 7.76 -17.17 27.84
CA ASP A 259 6.64 -17.69 27.05
C ASP A 259 5.83 -16.53 26.47
N ILE A 260 5.92 -16.35 25.15
CA ILE A 260 5.22 -15.33 24.38
C ILE A 260 4.09 -15.94 23.52
N SER A 261 3.78 -17.22 23.70
CA SER A 261 2.78 -17.97 22.91
C SER A 261 1.38 -17.37 22.93
N LYS A 262 1.08 -16.53 23.92
CA LYS A 262 -0.21 -15.86 24.11
C LYS A 262 -0.28 -14.44 23.53
N THR A 263 0.83 -13.92 23.00
CA THR A 263 0.81 -12.61 22.34
C THR A 263 0.13 -12.74 20.97
N ASP A 264 -0.68 -11.76 20.58
CA ASP A 264 -1.43 -11.80 19.31
C ASP A 264 -0.51 -11.98 18.10
N SER A 265 0.68 -11.36 18.13
CA SER A 265 1.68 -11.47 17.07
C SER A 265 2.22 -12.90 16.96
N THR A 266 2.60 -13.53 18.07
CA THR A 266 3.07 -14.91 18.08
C THR A 266 1.96 -15.88 17.70
N ILE A 267 0.74 -15.70 18.20
CA ILE A 267 -0.42 -16.55 17.82
C ILE A 267 -0.60 -16.51 16.29
N ARG A 268 -0.65 -15.31 15.70
CA ARG A 268 -0.79 -15.14 14.26
C ARG A 268 0.36 -15.80 13.50
N LEU A 269 1.61 -15.56 13.89
CA LEU A 269 2.80 -16.10 13.24
C LEU A 269 2.78 -17.64 13.23
N MET A 270 2.49 -18.27 14.37
CA MET A 270 2.51 -19.72 14.51
C MET A 270 1.35 -20.40 13.75
N GLN A 271 0.17 -19.75 13.71
CA GLN A 271 -1.01 -20.28 13.02
C GLN A 271 -0.90 -20.13 11.50
N THR A 272 -0.55 -18.94 11.02
CA THR A 272 -0.55 -18.63 9.59
C THR A 272 0.76 -19.00 8.93
N LYS A 273 1.84 -19.12 9.71
CA LYS A 273 3.21 -19.30 9.22
C LYS A 273 3.52 -18.30 8.11
N SER A 274 3.08 -17.07 8.33
CA SER A 274 3.23 -15.93 7.43
C SER A 274 3.76 -14.75 8.21
N PRO A 275 4.43 -13.79 7.56
CA PRO A 275 4.98 -12.62 8.22
C PRO A 275 3.90 -11.84 9.00
N VAL A 276 4.31 -11.24 10.12
CA VAL A 276 3.43 -10.46 10.99
C VAL A 276 4.10 -9.14 11.33
N PHE A 277 3.31 -8.07 11.23
CA PHE A 277 3.60 -6.77 11.80
C PHE A 277 2.62 -6.55 12.94
N SER A 278 3.08 -6.39 14.18
CA SER A 278 2.19 -6.33 15.35
C SER A 278 1.52 -4.96 15.52
N GLN A 279 0.55 -4.90 16.42
CA GLN A 279 0.18 -3.62 17.06
C GLN A 279 1.19 -3.29 18.16
N VAL A 280 1.14 -2.09 18.75
CA VAL A 280 1.90 -1.83 19.98
C VAL A 280 1.38 -2.72 21.09
N PHE A 281 2.29 -3.35 21.83
CA PHE A 281 1.98 -4.08 23.04
C PHE A 281 3.15 -4.05 24.01
N ARG A 282 2.86 -4.35 25.28
CA ARG A 282 3.85 -4.41 26.35
C ARG A 282 4.70 -5.67 26.21
N LEU A 283 5.99 -5.51 25.96
CA LEU A 283 6.94 -6.61 25.88
C LEU A 283 7.30 -7.16 27.27
N VAL A 284 7.92 -8.34 27.31
CA VAL A 284 8.31 -9.02 28.55
C VAL A 284 9.42 -8.27 29.30
N GLU A 285 10.22 -7.49 28.57
CA GLU A 285 11.33 -6.67 29.03
C GLU A 285 10.87 -5.43 29.79
N GLY A 286 9.61 -5.01 29.60
CA GLY A 286 9.04 -3.95 30.40
C GLY A 286 8.70 -2.64 29.68
N TYR A 287 8.68 -2.63 28.35
CA TYR A 287 8.37 -1.43 27.55
C TYR A 287 7.42 -1.76 26.39
N ASP A 288 6.76 -0.74 25.84
CA ASP A 288 5.83 -0.87 24.73
C ASP A 288 6.57 -0.75 23.39
N ALA A 289 6.28 -1.66 22.46
CA ALA A 289 6.94 -1.68 21.16
C ALA A 289 6.11 -2.45 20.11
N ILE A 290 6.64 -2.50 18.89
CA ILE A 290 6.08 -3.26 17.76
C ILE A 290 7.10 -4.30 17.33
N VAL A 291 6.60 -5.43 16.83
CA VAL A 291 7.40 -6.55 16.33
C VAL A 291 7.09 -6.80 14.86
N ILE A 292 8.13 -6.84 14.02
CA ILE A 292 8.09 -7.48 12.70
C ILE A 292 8.62 -8.89 12.86
N SER A 293 7.87 -9.91 12.45
CA SER A 293 8.29 -11.29 12.62
C SER A 293 8.05 -12.15 11.39
N TYR A 294 8.98 -13.08 11.14
CA TYR A 294 8.93 -14.05 10.05
C TYR A 294 9.00 -15.49 10.58
N PRO A 295 8.27 -16.42 9.96
CA PRO A 295 8.40 -17.84 10.25
C PRO A 295 9.77 -18.33 9.77
N VAL A 296 10.41 -19.17 10.58
CA VAL A 296 11.65 -19.86 10.21
C VAL A 296 11.31 -21.29 9.83
N PHE A 297 11.78 -21.73 8.68
CA PHE A 297 11.68 -23.11 8.21
C PHE A 297 13.07 -23.68 8.02
N SER A 298 13.24 -24.98 8.25
CA SER A 298 14.46 -25.69 7.86
C SER A 298 14.57 -25.83 6.35
N ASP A 299 15.74 -26.26 5.86
CA ASP A 299 15.95 -26.61 4.45
C ASP A 299 15.01 -27.72 3.95
N SER A 300 14.48 -28.54 4.86
CA SER A 300 13.46 -29.57 4.57
C SER A 300 12.03 -29.06 4.62
N GLY A 301 11.81 -27.76 4.85
CA GLY A 301 10.50 -27.13 4.96
C GLY A 301 9.79 -27.36 6.31
N GLN A 302 10.48 -27.87 7.33
CA GLN A 302 9.90 -28.04 8.66
C GLN A 302 9.85 -26.68 9.36
N PHE A 303 8.69 -26.32 9.92
CA PHE A 303 8.57 -25.11 10.73
C PHE A 303 9.39 -25.24 12.02
N MET A 304 10.31 -24.28 12.23
CA MET A 304 11.25 -24.27 13.36
C MET A 304 10.90 -23.24 14.43
N GLY A 305 10.00 -22.29 14.13
CA GLY A 305 9.64 -21.20 15.03
C GLY A 305 9.62 -19.87 14.28
N GLY A 306 9.99 -18.77 14.93
CA GLY A 306 9.95 -17.45 14.31
C GLY A 306 11.08 -16.53 14.74
N VAL A 307 11.55 -15.69 13.82
CA VAL A 307 12.44 -14.56 14.13
C VAL A 307 11.60 -13.29 14.23
N GLY A 308 11.82 -12.49 15.27
CA GLY A 308 11.16 -11.20 15.47
C GLY A 308 12.19 -10.10 15.67
N ALA A 309 11.94 -8.91 15.11
CA ALA A 309 12.70 -7.71 15.39
C ALA A 309 11.79 -6.65 16.00
N ILE A 310 12.27 -6.02 17.07
CA ILE A 310 11.55 -5.08 17.90
C ILE A 310 11.91 -3.66 17.45
N ILE A 311 10.89 -2.85 17.21
CA ILE A 311 11.01 -1.45 16.81
C ILE A 311 10.18 -0.60 17.76
N LYS A 312 10.74 0.54 18.17
CA LYS A 312 9.99 1.61 18.82
C LYS A 312 9.42 2.53 17.74
N PRO A 313 8.09 2.59 17.58
CA PRO A 313 7.50 3.36 16.49
C PRO A 313 7.81 4.85 16.61
N GLU A 314 7.85 5.40 17.82
CA GLU A 314 8.16 6.83 18.06
C GLU A 314 9.55 7.21 17.52
N GLU A 315 10.56 6.36 17.71
CA GLU A 315 11.94 6.62 17.29
C GLU A 315 12.07 6.50 15.77
N LEU A 316 11.44 5.48 15.17
CA LEU A 316 11.41 5.27 13.71
C LEU A 316 10.69 6.43 12.99
N ILE A 317 9.50 6.77 13.45
CA ILE A 317 8.69 7.82 12.81
C ILE A 317 9.35 9.18 13.04
N GLY A 318 9.82 9.44 14.26
CA GLY A 318 10.45 10.70 14.64
C GLY A 318 11.71 11.00 13.83
N SER A 319 12.56 10.02 13.56
CA SER A 319 13.77 10.25 12.74
C SER A 319 13.47 10.64 11.30
N ILE A 320 12.34 10.18 10.75
CA ILE A 320 11.93 10.49 9.38
C ILE A 320 11.16 11.81 9.35
N ALA A 321 10.17 11.97 10.24
CA ALA A 321 9.35 13.16 10.33
C ALA A 321 10.19 14.41 10.62
N ALA A 322 11.17 14.33 11.53
CA ALA A 322 12.01 15.48 11.89
C ALA A 322 12.78 16.07 10.71
N LEU A 323 13.21 15.23 9.75
CA LEU A 323 13.92 15.70 8.55
C LEU A 323 13.01 16.48 7.60
N LEU A 324 11.74 16.11 7.53
CA LEU A 324 10.76 16.71 6.64
C LEU A 324 10.06 17.92 7.26
N LEU A 325 9.93 17.95 8.58
CA LEU A 325 9.27 19.02 9.31
C LEU A 325 10.12 20.30 9.37
N ASN A 326 11.42 20.21 9.11
CA ASN A 326 12.31 21.35 9.13
C ASN A 326 11.86 22.43 8.14
N ASP A 327 11.75 23.67 8.60
CA ASP A 327 11.26 24.82 7.83
C ASP A 327 9.81 24.71 7.34
N THR A 328 8.97 23.93 8.03
CA THR A 328 7.51 23.84 7.76
C THR A 328 6.70 24.33 8.97
N ASP A 329 5.47 24.77 8.72
CA ASP A 329 4.49 25.13 9.75
C ASP A 329 3.61 23.94 10.19
N TYR A 330 3.98 22.72 9.77
CA TYR A 330 3.22 21.51 10.06
C TYR A 330 3.56 20.88 11.40
N SER A 331 2.59 20.12 11.89
CA SER A 331 2.80 19.05 12.86
C SER A 331 2.33 17.73 12.28
N VAL A 332 2.85 16.63 12.80
CA VAL A 332 2.50 15.28 12.38
C VAL A 332 2.02 14.50 13.58
N THR A 333 0.94 13.74 13.40
CA THR A 333 0.56 12.66 14.30
C THR A 333 0.43 11.36 13.51
N VAL A 334 0.86 10.26 14.10
CA VAL A 334 0.73 8.92 13.51
C VAL A 334 0.00 8.03 14.50
N ILE A 335 -1.11 7.45 14.07
CA ILE A 335 -1.97 6.65 14.94
C ILE A 335 -2.17 5.23 14.41
N GLN A 336 -2.33 4.29 15.34
CA GLN A 336 -2.92 2.99 15.04
C GLN A 336 -4.43 3.12 14.84
N LYS A 337 -5.03 2.15 14.14
CA LYS A 337 -6.48 2.12 13.90
C LYS A 337 -7.34 2.01 15.18
N ASN A 338 -6.75 1.60 16.31
CA ASN A 338 -7.42 1.60 17.61
C ASN A 338 -7.40 2.97 18.32
N GLY A 339 -6.80 3.99 17.68
CA GLY A 339 -6.69 5.35 18.22
C GLY A 339 -5.41 5.64 19.01
N LEU A 340 -4.53 4.65 19.23
CA LEU A 340 -3.26 4.88 19.93
C LEU A 340 -2.32 5.76 19.10
N SER A 341 -1.84 6.87 19.68
CA SER A 341 -0.80 7.71 19.10
C SER A 341 0.57 7.05 19.23
N LEU A 342 1.16 6.74 18.07
CA LEU A 342 2.50 6.16 17.93
C LEU A 342 3.60 7.21 17.91
N TYR A 343 3.26 8.39 17.41
CA TYR A 343 4.14 9.53 17.28
C TYR A 343 3.28 10.79 17.18
N ASP A 344 3.77 11.86 17.77
CA ASP A 344 3.20 13.19 17.64
C ASP A 344 4.32 14.23 17.78
N THR A 345 4.24 15.32 17.02
CA THR A 345 5.15 16.45 17.17
C THR A 345 5.10 17.02 18.59
N ASP A 346 3.92 17.02 19.24
CA ASP A 346 3.81 17.22 20.68
C ASP A 346 4.02 15.88 21.39
N SER A 347 5.25 15.67 21.89
CA SER A 347 5.63 14.45 22.63
C SER A 347 4.69 14.09 23.80
N SER A 348 3.95 15.04 24.36
CA SER A 348 2.97 14.76 25.42
C SER A 348 1.73 14.01 24.93
N GLN A 349 1.50 13.91 23.63
CA GLN A 349 0.41 13.14 23.02
C GLN A 349 0.81 11.69 22.72
N ILE A 350 2.10 11.38 22.64
CA ILE A 350 2.59 10.02 22.33
C ILE A 350 2.10 9.04 23.40
N GLY A 351 1.56 7.90 22.97
CA GLY A 351 1.02 6.86 23.85
C GLY A 351 -0.40 7.12 24.36
N LYS A 352 -1.00 8.29 24.10
CA LYS A 352 -2.42 8.52 24.40
C LYS A 352 -3.31 7.87 23.35
N ASN A 353 -4.48 7.41 23.76
CA ASN A 353 -5.48 6.86 22.85
C ASN A 353 -6.59 7.89 22.59
N LEU A 354 -6.79 8.24 21.31
CA LEU A 354 -7.76 9.22 20.84
C LEU A 354 -9.19 8.97 21.32
N PHE A 355 -9.60 7.72 21.49
CA PHE A 355 -10.97 7.34 21.85
C PHE A 355 -11.15 7.03 23.34
N GLU A 356 -10.07 6.82 24.09
CA GLU A 356 -10.13 6.38 25.49
C GLU A 356 -9.63 7.45 26.46
N ASP A 357 -8.62 8.22 26.09
CA ASP A 357 -7.98 9.19 26.97
C ASP A 357 -8.96 10.33 27.33
N PRO A 358 -9.12 10.65 28.63
CA PRO A 358 -10.04 11.70 29.08
C PRO A 358 -9.82 13.08 28.44
N ILE A 359 -8.59 13.41 27.99
CA ILE A 359 -8.28 14.72 27.41
C ILE A 359 -9.06 15.00 26.11
N TYR A 360 -9.41 13.95 25.35
CA TYR A 360 -10.11 14.10 24.06
C TYR A 360 -11.64 14.11 24.20
N LYS A 361 -12.19 13.67 25.34
CA LYS A 361 -13.65 13.57 25.58
C LYS A 361 -14.42 14.88 25.36
N PRO A 362 -13.88 16.07 25.71
CA PRO A 362 -14.57 17.35 25.46
C PRO A 362 -14.61 17.78 23.99
N TYR A 363 -13.96 17.07 23.06
CA TYR A 363 -13.77 17.47 21.67
C TYR A 363 -14.51 16.53 20.69
N PRO A 364 -15.85 16.59 20.60
CA PRO A 364 -16.63 15.65 19.79
C PRO A 364 -16.35 15.74 18.28
N GLN A 365 -15.93 16.90 17.76
CA GLN A 365 -15.51 17.06 16.37
C GLN A 365 -14.20 16.32 16.07
N LEU A 366 -13.21 16.42 16.99
CA LEU A 366 -11.97 15.64 16.90
C LEU A 366 -12.27 14.14 16.97
N LEU A 367 -13.17 13.70 17.86
CA LEU A 367 -13.55 12.29 17.94
C LEU A 367 -14.29 11.80 16.69
N ALA A 368 -15.10 12.65 16.05
CA ALA A 368 -15.75 12.32 14.78
C ALA A 368 -14.72 12.17 13.66
N LEU A 369 -13.86 13.18 13.47
CA LEU A 369 -12.77 13.13 12.49
C LEU A 369 -11.84 11.95 12.74
N GLY A 370 -11.54 11.64 14.01
CA GLY A 370 -10.74 10.48 14.39
C GLY A 370 -11.33 9.16 13.89
N ARG A 371 -12.66 9.02 13.91
CA ARG A 371 -13.34 7.83 13.36
C ARG A 371 -13.18 7.75 11.84
N ASP A 372 -13.27 8.89 11.16
CA ASP A 372 -13.07 8.97 9.70
C ASP A 372 -11.61 8.60 9.35
N VAL A 373 -10.63 9.15 10.08
CA VAL A 373 -9.20 8.85 9.90
C VAL A 373 -8.90 7.36 10.06
N VAL A 374 -9.46 6.67 11.08
CA VAL A 374 -9.19 5.23 11.24
C VAL A 374 -9.97 4.36 10.24
N ALA A 375 -11.14 4.82 9.78
CA ALA A 375 -11.97 4.10 8.81
C ALA A 375 -11.42 4.21 7.38
N GLU A 376 -10.97 5.39 6.99
CA GLU A 376 -10.57 5.72 5.63
C GLU A 376 -9.04 5.72 5.49
N ARG A 377 -8.53 5.20 4.38
CA ARG A 377 -7.07 5.11 4.16
C ARG A 377 -6.42 6.48 3.92
N SER A 378 -7.18 7.45 3.45
CA SER A 378 -6.71 8.79 3.12
C SER A 378 -7.87 9.76 3.09
N GLY A 379 -7.62 11.03 3.37
CA GLY A 379 -8.65 12.07 3.27
C GLY A 379 -8.16 13.40 3.82
N THR A 380 -9.11 14.32 3.98
CA THR A 380 -8.89 15.65 4.58
C THR A 380 -10.01 15.99 5.54
N GLY A 381 -9.75 16.92 6.45
CA GLY A 381 -10.75 17.38 7.41
C GLY A 381 -10.22 18.49 8.29
N SER A 382 -11.02 18.89 9.27
CA SER A 382 -10.61 19.87 10.26
C SER A 382 -11.25 19.60 11.62
N TYR A 383 -10.60 20.07 12.67
CA TYR A 383 -11.07 19.94 14.05
C TYR A 383 -10.58 21.11 14.90
N VAL A 384 -11.16 21.26 16.08
CA VAL A 384 -10.71 22.25 17.08
C VAL A 384 -10.06 21.50 18.24
N PHE A 385 -8.84 21.92 18.62
CA PHE A 385 -8.12 21.36 19.77
C PHE A 385 -7.13 22.35 20.36
N LEU A 386 -6.59 22.05 21.54
CA LEU A 386 -5.66 22.92 22.25
C LEU A 386 -4.38 23.16 21.44
N ASN A 387 -3.92 24.42 21.47
CA ASN A 387 -2.55 24.80 21.16
C ASN A 387 -1.77 24.91 22.48
N GLY A 388 -0.75 24.05 22.65
CA GLY A 388 0.09 24.02 23.85
C GLY A 388 0.89 25.30 24.09
N GLU A 389 1.15 26.09 23.05
CA GLU A 389 1.88 27.36 23.16
C GLU A 389 1.00 28.53 23.60
N HIS A 390 -0.31 28.46 23.31
CA HIS A 390 -1.23 29.61 23.45
C HIS A 390 -2.35 29.39 24.49
N ASN A 391 -2.39 28.24 25.18
CA ASN A 391 -3.42 27.88 26.16
C ASN A 391 -4.86 28.15 25.68
N GLY A 392 -5.10 27.93 24.39
CA GLY A 392 -6.37 28.20 23.71
C GLY A 392 -6.68 27.17 22.65
N ASN A 393 -7.97 27.03 22.32
CA ASN A 393 -8.42 26.17 21.23
C ASN A 393 -8.14 26.84 19.89
N VAL A 394 -7.52 26.11 18.96
CA VAL A 394 -7.25 26.56 17.58
C VAL A 394 -7.92 25.61 16.59
N THR A 395 -8.23 26.13 15.40
CA THR A 395 -8.70 25.29 14.30
C THR A 395 -7.49 24.63 13.66
N LYS A 396 -7.57 23.32 13.49
CA LYS A 396 -6.54 22.49 12.87
C LYS A 396 -7.10 21.87 11.60
N GLU A 397 -6.43 22.11 10.49
CA GLU A 397 -6.70 21.42 9.22
C GLU A 397 -5.80 20.21 9.11
N VAL A 398 -6.32 19.12 8.53
CA VAL A 398 -5.58 17.88 8.37
C VAL A 398 -5.70 17.29 6.98
N CYS A 399 -4.62 16.62 6.57
CA CYS A 399 -4.62 15.60 5.53
C CYS A 399 -4.08 14.31 6.13
N TRP A 400 -4.67 13.16 5.77
CA TRP A 400 -4.15 11.87 6.20
C TRP A 400 -3.97 10.89 5.04
N THR A 401 -3.06 9.95 5.25
CA THR A 401 -2.78 8.81 4.38
C THR A 401 -2.39 7.59 5.23
N THR A 402 -2.00 6.49 4.60
CA THR A 402 -1.75 5.21 5.27
C THR A 402 -0.40 4.62 4.86
N VAL A 403 0.34 4.12 5.85
CA VAL A 403 1.42 3.14 5.65
C VAL A 403 1.04 1.83 6.32
N GLY A 404 1.66 0.73 5.92
CA GLY A 404 1.41 -0.54 6.57
C GLY A 404 2.30 -1.66 6.10
N LEU A 405 2.19 -2.78 6.83
CA LEU A 405 2.92 -4.00 6.57
C LEU A 405 2.09 -5.18 7.11
N HIS A 406 2.08 -6.31 6.40
CA HIS A 406 1.45 -7.58 6.83
C HIS A 406 0.02 -7.44 7.39
N GLY A 407 -0.79 -6.59 6.74
CA GLY A 407 -2.20 -6.36 7.05
C GLY A 407 -2.46 -5.43 8.24
N ASN A 408 -1.43 -4.91 8.91
CA ASN A 408 -1.56 -3.86 9.91
C ASN A 408 -1.13 -2.52 9.32
N GLU A 409 -1.87 -1.47 9.69
CA GLU A 409 -1.77 -0.14 9.10
C GLU A 409 -1.67 0.93 10.17
N TRP A 410 -0.92 1.98 9.84
CA TRP A 410 -0.88 3.23 10.58
C TRP A 410 -1.47 4.35 9.73
N ARG A 411 -2.10 5.31 10.37
CA ARG A 411 -2.59 6.54 9.75
C ARG A 411 -1.59 7.65 10.02
N LEU A 412 -1.07 8.25 8.95
CA LEU A 412 -0.20 9.41 9.01
C LEU A 412 -1.08 10.63 8.81
N VAL A 413 -1.01 11.61 9.70
CA VAL A 413 -1.82 12.81 9.66
C VAL A 413 -0.90 14.01 9.72
N ALA A 414 -0.86 14.79 8.65
CA ALA A 414 -0.24 16.11 8.65
C ALA A 414 -1.28 17.14 9.09
N ILE A 415 -0.85 18.10 9.89
CA ILE A 415 -1.71 19.05 10.58
C ILE A 415 -1.12 20.45 10.42
N ARG A 416 -1.99 21.42 10.07
CA ARG A 416 -1.71 22.86 10.12
C ARG A 416 -2.67 23.54 11.10
N ALA A 417 -2.18 24.44 11.93
CA ALA A 417 -2.99 25.19 12.89
C ALA A 417 -3.14 26.66 12.47
N TYR A 418 -4.33 27.22 12.69
CA TYR A 418 -4.70 28.61 12.39
C TYR A 418 -5.16 29.38 13.63
#